data_AF-A0A5S4T5Z0-F1
#
_entry.id   AF-A0A5S4T5Z0-F1
#
_cell.length_a   1.000
_cell.length_b   1.000
_cell.length_c   1.000
_cell.angle_alpha   90.00
_cell.angle_beta   90.00
_cell.angle_gamma   90.00
#
_symmetry.space_group_name_H-M   'P 1'
#
loop_
_entity.id
_entity.type
_entity.pdbx_description
1 polymer ?
#
loop_
_entity_poly.entity_id
_entity_poly.type
_entity_poly.pdbx_seq_one_letter_code
_entity_poly.pdbx_strand_id
1 'polypeptide(L)' 'SLREDKTDPDLIREALKEAVFNGKTNWKYIQAILRNWRKEGIVNLRQVEERKRAREDQNASQVNVSDDFLAAMNLWSDS' A
#
# COMPACT_ATOMS: atom_id res chain seq x y z
N SER A 1 21.93 -4.57 -12.15
CA SER A 1 20.61 -4.99 -12.69
C SER A 1 19.89 -5.80 -11.63
N LEU A 2 18.55 -5.76 -11.49
CA LEU A 2 17.82 -6.55 -10.48
C LEU A 2 18.11 -8.07 -10.56
N ARG A 3 18.56 -8.57 -11.73
CA ARG A 3 19.03 -9.94 -11.91
C ARG A 3 20.31 -10.27 -11.11
N GLU A 4 21.10 -9.27 -10.76
CA GLU A 4 22.34 -9.40 -9.98
C GLU A 4 22.09 -9.28 -8.47
N ASP A 5 20.94 -8.73 -8.08
CA ASP A 5 20.70 -8.30 -6.69
C ASP A 5 20.12 -9.39 -5.77
N LYS A 6 20.00 -10.65 -6.23
CA LYS A 6 19.38 -11.75 -5.45
C LYS A 6 18.12 -11.30 -4.69
N THR A 7 17.23 -10.57 -5.37
CA THR A 7 16.01 -10.06 -4.74
C THR A 7 15.12 -11.22 -4.34
N ASP A 8 14.61 -11.17 -3.11
CA ASP A 8 13.75 -12.20 -2.55
C ASP A 8 12.54 -12.46 -3.47
N PRO A 9 12.28 -13.71 -3.87
CA PRO A 9 11.09 -14.07 -4.65
C PRO A 9 9.78 -13.57 -4.02
N ASP A 10 9.69 -13.50 -2.70
CA ASP A 10 8.50 -13.01 -2.00
C ASP A 10 8.27 -11.51 -2.21
N LEU A 11 9.35 -10.71 -2.24
CA LEU A 11 9.25 -9.30 -2.61
C LEU A 11 8.79 -9.13 -4.06
N ILE A 12 9.26 -9.98 -4.97
CA ILE A 12 8.84 -9.92 -6.38
C ILE A 12 7.34 -10.23 -6.50
N ARG A 13 6.84 -11.23 -5.74
CA ARG A 13 5.41 -11.55 -5.69
C ARG A 13 4.58 -10.39 -5.16
N GLU A 14 5.02 -9.72 -4.10
CA GLU A 14 4.29 -8.56 -3.58
C GLU A 14 4.30 -7.36 -4.53
N ALA A 15 5.43 -7.07 -5.17
CA ALA A 15 5.51 -6.00 -6.16
C ALA A 15 4.60 -6.29 -7.38
N LEU A 16 4.48 -7.56 -7.77
CA LEU A 16 3.52 -7.99 -8.78
C LEU A 16 2.08 -7.78 -8.33
N LYS A 17 1.71 -8.14 -7.09
CA LYS A 17 0.37 -7.87 -6.55
C LYS A 17 0.04 -6.38 -6.60
N GLU A 18 0.96 -5.52 -6.16
CA GLU A 18 0.77 -4.07 -6.22
C GLU A 18 0.64 -3.58 -7.66
N ALA A 19 1.41 -4.13 -8.61
CA ALA A 19 1.25 -3.83 -10.03
C ALA A 19 -0.11 -4.25 -10.60
N VAL A 20 -0.65 -5.40 -10.18
CA VAL A 20 -2.00 -5.87 -10.54
C VAL A 20 -3.06 -4.92 -9.99
N PHE A 21 -3.00 -4.58 -8.70
CA PHE A 21 -3.95 -3.64 -8.09
C PHE A 21 -3.94 -2.26 -8.74
N ASN A 22 -2.78 -1.79 -9.21
CA ASN A 22 -2.64 -0.52 -9.93
C ASN A 22 -2.97 -0.63 -11.44
N GLY A 23 -3.36 -1.80 -11.95
CA GLY A 23 -3.65 -2.03 -13.36
C GLY A 23 -2.43 -1.92 -14.30
N LYS A 24 -1.20 -2.01 -13.77
CA LYS A 24 0.07 -1.79 -14.49
C LYS A 24 1.01 -2.99 -14.38
N THR A 25 0.58 -4.15 -14.85
CA THR A 25 1.28 -5.46 -14.72
C THR A 25 2.49 -5.66 -15.65
N ASN A 26 3.14 -4.58 -16.10
CA ASN A 26 4.33 -4.68 -16.94
C ASN A 26 5.60 -4.76 -16.09
N TRP A 27 6.61 -5.46 -16.63
CA TRP A 27 7.88 -5.68 -15.93
C TRP A 27 8.58 -4.37 -15.51
N LYS A 28 8.54 -3.32 -16.34
CA LYS A 28 9.15 -2.02 -16.02
C LYS A 28 8.55 -1.40 -14.75
N TYR A 29 7.24 -1.53 -14.57
CA TYR A 29 6.53 -1.02 -13.40
C TYR A 29 6.84 -1.84 -12.15
N ILE A 30 6.84 -3.17 -12.24
CA ILE A 30 7.26 -4.06 -11.14
C ILE A 30 8.69 -3.72 -10.68
N GLN A 31 9.61 -3.52 -11.62
CA GLN A 31 10.97 -3.09 -11.29
C GLN A 31 11.02 -1.69 -10.64
N ALA A 32 10.11 -0.78 -11.00
CA ALA A 32 10.04 0.54 -10.37
C ALA A 32 9.61 0.44 -8.91
N ILE A 33 8.63 -0.39 -8.59
CA ILE A 33 8.20 -0.69 -7.21
C ILE A 33 9.38 -1.25 -6.40
N LEU A 34 10.05 -2.29 -6.91
CA LEU A 34 11.20 -2.91 -6.23
C LEU A 34 12.34 -1.92 -5.98
N ARG A 35 12.63 -1.03 -6.95
CA ARG A 35 13.63 0.03 -6.74
C ARG A 35 13.20 1.03 -5.68
N ASN A 36 11.91 1.37 -5.61
CA ASN A 36 11.38 2.27 -4.59
C ASN A 36 11.52 1.65 -3.20
N TRP A 37 11.10 0.40 -3.02
CA TRP A 37 11.25 -0.32 -1.76
C TRP A 37 12.70 -0.39 -1.30
N ARG A 38 13.64 -0.67 -2.21
CA ARG A 38 15.07 -0.66 -1.86
C ARG A 38 15.54 0.71 -1.39
N LYS A 39 15.11 1.80 -2.03
CA LYS A 39 15.45 3.17 -1.61
C LYS A 39 14.89 3.50 -0.22
N GLU A 40 13.77 2.91 0.14
CA GLU A 40 13.13 3.03 1.45
C GLU A 40 13.72 2.05 2.50
N GLY A 41 14.75 1.27 2.14
CA GLY A 41 15.36 0.29 3.04
C GLY A 41 14.53 -0.98 3.27
N ILE A 42 13.52 -1.22 2.43
CA ILE A 42 12.65 -2.39 2.49
C ILE A 42 13.32 -3.54 1.74
N VAL A 43 13.72 -4.56 2.49
CA VAL A 43 14.51 -5.71 2.01
C VAL A 43 13.87 -7.06 2.33
N ASN A 44 12.74 -7.10 3.03
CA ASN A 44 11.99 -8.32 3.32
C ASN A 44 10.47 -8.09 3.32
N LEU A 45 9.72 -9.20 3.30
CA LEU A 45 8.26 -9.19 3.25
C LEU A 45 7.62 -8.49 4.45
N ARG A 46 8.14 -8.71 5.67
CA ARG A 46 7.60 -8.12 6.90
C ARG A 46 7.59 -6.59 6.83
N GLN A 47 8.65 -5.99 6.32
CA GLN A 47 8.74 -4.53 6.15
C GLN A 47 7.74 -4.00 5.12
N VAL A 48 7.42 -4.77 4.07
CA VAL A 48 6.36 -4.42 3.12
C VAL A 48 5.00 -4.40 3.81
N GLU A 49 4.72 -5.39 4.65
CA GLU A 49 3.47 -5.47 5.42
C GLU A 49 3.34 -4.34 6.44
N GLU A 50 4.40 -4.04 7.19
CA GLU A 50 4.47 -2.92 8.13
C GLU A 50 4.19 -1.58 7.41
N ARG A 51 4.78 -1.38 6.22
CA ARG A 51 4.51 -0.20 5.39
C ARG A 51 3.05 -0.12 4.94
N LYS A 52 2.47 -1.24 4.50
CA LYS A 52 1.06 -1.28 4.07
C LYS A 52 0.13 -0.91 5.22
N ARG A 53 0.36 -1.47 6.41
CA ARG A 53 -0.39 -1.13 7.62
C ARG A 53 -0.28 0.36 7.95
N ALA A 54 0.93 0.92 7.96
CA ALA A 54 1.13 2.34 8.22
C ALA A 54 0.37 3.25 7.23
N ARG A 55 0.25 2.83 5.96
CA ARG A 55 -0.52 3.57 4.95
C ARG A 55 -2.03 3.44 5.16
N GLU A 56 -2.51 2.27 5.56
CA GLU A 56 -3.91 2.04 5.91
C GLU A 56 -4.32 2.88 7.14
N ASP A 57 -3.48 2.91 8.18
CA ASP A 57 -3.69 3.72 9.38
C ASP A 57 -3.75 5.23 9.03
N GLN A 58 -2.87 5.71 8.16
CA GLN A 58 -2.89 7.08 7.66
C GLN A 58 -4.18 7.39 6.89
N ASN A 59 -4.62 6.49 5.99
CA ASN A 59 -5.87 6.67 5.25
C ASN A 59 -7.10 6.67 6.17
N ALA A 60 -7.13 5.82 7.20
CA ALA A 60 -8.22 5.78 8.18
C ALA A 60 -8.32 7.08 8.98
N SER A 61 -7.17 7.68 9.33
CA SER A 61 -7.14 8.95 10.06
C SER A 61 -7.52 10.18 9.22
N GLN A 62 -7.54 10.08 7.89
CA GLN A 62 -7.80 11.21 6.97
C GLN A 62 -9.27 11.31 6.52
N VAL A 63 -10.19 10.53 7.10
CA VAL A 63 -11.62 10.67 6.83
C VAL A 63 -12.15 11.93 7.51
N ASN A 64 -12.07 13.07 6.83
CA ASN A 64 -12.78 14.29 7.23
C ASN A 64 -14.27 14.07 7.02
N VAL A 65 -14.95 13.67 8.09
CA VAL A 65 -16.41 13.57 8.11
C VAL A 65 -16.98 14.98 8.15
N SER A 66 -17.92 15.30 7.26
CA SER A 66 -18.59 16.61 7.30
C SER A 66 -19.55 16.71 8.48
N ASP A 67 -19.73 17.92 8.98
CA ASP A 67 -20.70 18.20 10.06
C ASP A 67 -22.12 17.74 9.70
N ASP A 68 -22.49 17.86 8.42
CA ASP A 68 -23.78 17.41 7.89
C ASP A 68 -23.97 15.88 8.00
N PHE A 69 -22.91 15.11 7.74
CA PHE A 69 -22.96 13.66 7.90
C PHE A 69 -23.04 13.25 9.37
N LEU A 70 -22.34 13.94 10.27
CA LEU A 70 -22.42 13.69 11.72
C LEU A 70 -23.81 13.99 12.28
N ALA A 71 -24.44 15.08 11.81
CA ALA A 71 -25.81 15.42 12.19
C ALA A 71 -26.81 14.34 11.74
N ALA A 72 -26.67 13.84 10.51
CA ALA A 72 -27.50 12.77 9.98
C ALA A 72 -27.32 11.44 10.74
N MET A 73 -26.10 11.06 11.12
CA MET A 73 -25.87 9.84 11.91
C MET A 73 -26.52 9.88 13.29
N ASN A 74 -26.45 11.02 13.99
CA ASN A 74 -27.07 11.17 15.30
C ASN A 74 -28.61 11.05 15.23
N LEU A 75 -29.22 11.59 14.17
CA LEU A 75 -30.66 11.49 13.94
C LEU A 75 -31.15 10.03 13.78
N TRP A 76 -30.34 9.17 13.16
CA TRP A 76 -30.70 7.77 12.90
C TRP A 76 -30.40 6.85 14.08
N SER A 77 -29.49 7.24 14.97
CA SER A 77 -29.13 6.46 16.17
C SER A 77 -30.14 6.58 17.32
N ASP A 78 -30.96 7.63 17.32
CA ASP A 78 -31.94 7.92 18.37
C ASP A 78 -33.35 7.37 18.07
N SER A 79 -33.51 6.57 17.00
CA SER A 79 -34.76 5.88 16.61
C SER A 79 -34.71 4.39 16.91
#